data_AF-T1BPG0-F1
#
_entry.id   AF-T1BPG0-F1
#
_cell.length_a   1.000
_cell.length_b   1.000
_cell.length_c   1.000
_cell.angle_alpha   90.00
_cell.angle_beta   90.00
_cell.angle_gamma   90.00
#
_symmetry.space_group_name_H-M   'P 1'
#
loop_
_entity.id
_entity.type
_entity.pdbx_description
1 polymer ?
#
loop_
_entity_poly.entity_id
_entity_poly.type
_entity_poly.pdbx_seq_one_letter_code
_entity_poly.pdbx_strand_id
1 'polypeptide(L)' 'MAQPERTVKLFFLPGYSPELNPDELLNHDVKSHLGRRRPHTQRELIHTLRSHLHRRPRQPHSVRRFFLEKHVRYAAD' A
#
# COMPACT_ATOMS: atom_id res chain seq x y z
N MET A 1 -8.38 -20.16 26.11
CA MET A 1 -8.22 -19.65 24.73
C MET A 1 -6.97 -18.79 24.70
N ALA A 2 -5.90 -19.24 24.04
CA ALA A 2 -4.64 -18.49 23.96
C ALA A 2 -4.85 -17.22 23.12
N GLN A 3 -4.42 -16.06 23.64
CA GLN A 3 -4.33 -14.85 22.83
C GLN A 3 -3.24 -15.06 21.77
N PRO A 4 -3.45 -14.72 20.49
CA PRO A 4 -2.37 -14.80 19.51
C PRO A 4 -1.24 -13.89 19.97
N GLU A 5 -0.05 -14.47 20.17
CA GLU A 5 1.14 -13.69 20.46
C GLU A 5 1.38 -12.72 19.30
N ARG A 6 1.55 -11.43 19.60
CA ARG A 6 1.80 -10.39 18.59
C ARG A 6 3.25 -10.47 18.14
N THR A 7 3.56 -11.43 17.29
CA THR A 7 4.89 -11.60 16.71
C THR A 7 5.07 -10.63 15.54
N VAL A 8 6.17 -9.86 15.54
CA VAL A 8 6.55 -8.98 14.43
C VAL A 8 7.68 -9.64 13.65
N LYS A 9 7.49 -9.85 12.34
CA LYS A 9 8.53 -10.35 11.44
C LYS A 9 9.20 -9.17 10.75
N LEU A 10 10.53 -9.14 10.77
CA LEU A 10 11.33 -8.11 10.09
C LEU A 10 11.88 -8.68 8.78
N PHE A 11 11.73 -7.91 7.70
CA PHE A 11 12.29 -8.23 6.39
C PHE A 11 13.36 -7.19 6.04
N PHE A 12 14.58 -7.63 5.77
CA PHE A 12 15.67 -6.75 5.35
C PHE A 12 15.72 -6.70 3.82
N LEU A 13 15.64 -5.49 3.28
CA LEU A 13 15.77 -5.25 1.85
C LEU A 13 17.18 -4.74 1.53
N PRO A 14 17.77 -5.12 0.38
CA PRO A 14 18.98 -4.47 -0.11
C PRO A 14 18.75 -2.96 -0.29
N GLY A 15 19.82 -2.18 -0.15
CA GLY A 15 19.75 -0.74 -0.41
C GLY A 15 19.31 -0.44 -1.84
N TYR A 16 18.61 0.69 -2.04
CA TYR A 16 18.18 1.16 -3.36
C TYR A 16 17.36 0.17 -4.19
N SER A 17 16.59 -0.73 -3.55
CA SER A 17 15.75 -1.73 -4.23
C SER A 17 14.24 -1.41 -4.06
N PRO A 18 13.71 -0.33 -4.66
CA PRO A 18 12.31 0.06 -4.52
C PRO A 18 11.33 -0.99 -5.06
N GLU A 19 11.74 -1.80 -6.04
CA GLU A 19 10.95 -2.89 -6.62
C GLU A 19 10.61 -3.99 -5.61
N LEU A 20 11.37 -4.09 -4.52
CA LEU A 20 11.09 -5.03 -3.44
C LEU A 20 10.14 -4.43 -2.40
N ASN A 21 9.89 -3.12 -2.38
CA ASN A 21 9.01 -2.53 -1.38
C ASN A 21 7.53 -2.62 -1.80
N PRO A 22 6.66 -3.38 -1.11
CA PRO A 22 5.24 -3.46 -1.43
C PRO A 22 4.52 -2.11 -1.35
N ASP A 23 5.03 -1.15 -0.57
CA ASP A 23 4.45 0.18 -0.48
C ASP A 23 4.56 0.95 -1.80
N GLU A 24 5.52 0.63 -2.68
CA GLU A 24 5.61 1.27 -4.00
C GLU A 24 4.40 0.98 -4.88
N LEU A 25 3.77 -0.19 -4.73
CA LEU A 25 2.54 -0.54 -5.44
C LEU A 25 1.35 0.27 -4.93
N LEU A 26 1.27 0.47 -3.61
CA LEU A 26 0.28 1.37 -3.01
C LEU A 26 0.51 2.82 -3.44
N ASN A 27 1.76 3.28 -3.45
CA ASN A 27 2.13 4.62 -3.86
C ASN A 27 1.79 4.87 -5.33
N HIS A 28 2.05 3.90 -6.21
CA HIS A 28 1.65 3.97 -7.61
C HIS A 28 0.13 4.11 -7.74
N ASP A 29 -0.64 3.30 -7.01
CA ASP A 29 -2.10 3.37 -7.00
C ASP A 29 -2.63 4.74 -6.54
N VAL A 30 -2.07 5.26 -5.44
CA VAL A 30 -2.38 6.59 -4.90
C VAL A 30 -2.05 7.68 -5.92
N LYS A 31 -0.83 7.70 -6.46
CA LYS A 31 -0.37 8.68 -7.45
C LYS A 31 -1.25 8.64 -8.71
N SER A 32 -1.62 7.44 -9.16
CA SER A 32 -2.51 7.24 -10.30
C SER A 32 -3.92 7.78 -10.02
N HIS A 33 -4.47 7.59 -8.82
CA HIS A 33 -5.76 8.15 -8.43
C HIS A 33 -5.72 9.69 -8.35
N LEU A 34 -4.69 10.23 -7.71
CA LEU A 34 -4.50 11.68 -7.56
C LEU A 34 -4.28 12.38 -8.91
N GLY A 35 -3.51 11.77 -9.81
CA GLY A 35 -3.31 12.29 -11.17
C GLY A 35 -4.59 12.35 -12.00
N ARG A 36 -5.57 11.48 -11.71
CA ARG A 36 -6.92 11.53 -12.32
C ARG A 36 -7.82 12.58 -11.67
N ARG A 37 -7.75 12.74 -10.36
CA ARG A 37 -8.61 13.69 -9.61
C ARG A 37 -8.11 15.14 -9.68
N ARG A 38 -6.81 15.34 -9.89
CA ARG A 38 -6.14 16.64 -10.06
C ARG A 38 -6.58 17.68 -9.00
N PRO A 39 -6.38 17.41 -7.70
CA PRO A 39 -6.67 18.39 -6.66
C PRO A 39 -5.82 19.65 -6.87
N HIS A 40 -6.41 20.83 -6.68
CA HIS A 40 -5.75 22.12 -6.92
C HIS A 40 -5.20 22.75 -5.63
N THR A 41 -5.69 22.29 -4.47
CA THR A 41 -5.23 22.75 -3.16
C THR A 41 -4.69 21.60 -2.31
N GLN A 42 -3.83 21.94 -1.36
CA GLN A 42 -3.33 20.97 -0.37
C GLN A 42 -4.48 20.32 0.41
N ARG A 43 -5.54 21.08 0.74
CA ARG A 43 -6.72 20.56 1.44
C ARG A 43 -7.45 19.50 0.61
N GLU A 44 -7.65 19.77 -0.68
CA GLU A 44 -8.27 18.81 -1.61
C GLU A 44 -7.40 17.57 -1.82
N LEU A 45 -6.08 17.75 -1.90
CA LEU A 45 -5.11 16.66 -2.01
C LEU A 45 -5.22 15.70 -0.81
N ILE A 46 -5.15 16.25 0.40
CA ILE A 46 -5.26 15.47 1.65
C ILE A 46 -6.62 14.78 1.75
N HIS A 47 -7.70 15.48 1.42
CA HIS A 47 -9.05 14.90 1.45
C HIS A 47 -9.17 13.73 0.46
N THR A 48 -8.74 13.93 -0.79
CA THR A 48 -8.79 12.91 -1.84
C THR A 48 -7.95 11.69 -1.47
N LEU A 49 -6.73 11.91 -0.97
CA LEU A 49 -5.84 10.86 -0.50
C LEU A 49 -6.48 10.02 0.61
N ARG A 50 -7.00 10.67 1.66
CA ARG A 50 -7.63 9.98 2.80
C ARG A 50 -8.86 9.20 2.36
N SER A 51 -9.73 9.81 1.55
CA SER A 51 -10.91 9.12 1.03
C SER A 51 -10.54 7.89 0.19
N HIS A 52 -9.49 7.96 -0.60
CA HIS A 52 -8.98 6.83 -1.39
C HIS A 52 -8.46 5.71 -0.49
N LEU A 53 -7.55 6.02 0.44
CA LEU A 53 -6.96 5.04 1.37
C LEU A 53 -8.02 4.40 2.28
N HIS A 54 -8.99 5.17 2.78
CA HIS A 54 -10.07 4.64 3.64
C HIS A 54 -10.98 3.64 2.91
N ARG A 55 -11.02 3.66 1.57
CA ARG A 55 -11.81 2.70 0.79
C ARG A 55 -11.05 1.39 0.54
N ARG A 56 -9.72 1.41 0.53
CA ARG A 56 -8.88 0.26 0.17
C ARG A 56 -9.05 -0.96 1.08
N PRO A 57 -9.14 -0.85 2.42
CA PRO A 57 -9.41 -1.99 3.29
C PRO A 57 -10.74 -2.69 3.00
N ARG A 58 -11.72 -1.95 2.47
CA ARG A 58 -13.03 -2.51 2.07
C ARG A 58 -13.00 -3.21 0.71
N GLN A 59 -11.85 -3.23 0.04
CA GLN A 59 -11.61 -3.85 -1.26
C GLN A 59 -10.46 -4.86 -1.15
N PRO A 60 -10.62 -5.95 -0.40
CA PRO A 60 -9.52 -6.87 -0.05
C PRO A 60 -8.85 -7.47 -1.28
N HIS A 61 -9.58 -7.69 -2.38
CA HIS A 61 -9.03 -8.16 -3.65
C HIS A 61 -8.00 -7.19 -4.25
N SER A 62 -8.22 -5.88 -4.12
CA SER A 62 -7.30 -4.84 -4.63
C SER A 62 -6.02 -4.80 -3.80
N VAL A 63 -6.14 -4.91 -2.47
CA VAL A 63 -4.99 -4.94 -1.55
C VAL A 63 -4.17 -6.21 -1.76
N ARG A 64 -4.81 -7.38 -1.82
CA ARG A 64 -4.15 -8.67 -2.07
C ARG A 64 -3.36 -8.66 -3.38
N ARG A 65 -3.87 -7.98 -4.40
CA ARG A 65 -3.21 -7.91 -5.71
C ARG A 65 -1.84 -7.23 -5.64
N PHE A 66 -1.60 -6.30 -4.70
CA PHE A 66 -0.27 -5.72 -4.50
C PHE A 66 0.75 -6.80 -4.17
N PHE A 67 0.37 -7.78 -3.35
CA PHE A 67 1.26 -8.86 -2.91
C PHE A 67 1.45 -9.99 -3.94
N LEU A 68 0.78 -9.94 -5.10
CA LEU A 68 0.94 -10.95 -6.16
C LEU A 68 2.10 -10.63 -7.12
N GLU A 69 2.59 -9.39 -7.11
CA GLU A 69 3.72 -8.95 -7.92
C GLU A 69 4.99 -9.73 -7.50
N LYS A 70 5.80 -10.14 -8.48
CA LYS A 70 6.87 -11.12 -8.33
C LYS A 70 7.90 -10.73 -7.25
N HIS A 71 8.27 -9.46 -7.19
CA HIS A 71 9.33 -8.93 -6.34
C HIS A 71 8.89 -8.74 -4.90
N VAL A 72 7.60 -8.55 -4.64
CA VAL A 72 7.06 -8.26 -3.29
C VAL A 72 6.35 -9.45 -2.65
N ARG A 73 6.31 -10.61 -3.31
CA ARG A 73 5.66 -11.85 -2.79
C ARG A 73 6.12 -12.28 -1.40
N TYR A 74 7.35 -11.94 -1.01
CA TYR A 74 7.88 -12.25 0.32
C TYR A 74 7.04 -11.61 1.45
N ALA A 75 6.33 -10.52 1.17
CA ALA A 75 5.49 -9.80 2.13
C ALA A 75 4.05 -10.33 2.21
N ALA A 76 3.73 -11.41 1.49
CA ALA A 76 2.42 -12.06 1.49
C ALA A 76 2.26 -13.15 2.57
N ASP A 77 3.35 -13.45 3.31
CA ASP A 77 3.42 -14.46 4.37
C ASP A 77 2.55 -14.13 5.60
#